data_AF-A0A961QWN3-F1
#
_entry.id   AF-A0A961QWN3-F1
#
_cell.length_a   1.000
_cell.length_b   1.000
_cell.length_c   1.000
_cell.angle_alpha   90.00
_cell.angle_beta   90.00
_cell.angle_gamma   90.00
#
_symmetry.space_group_name_H-M   'P 1'
#
loop_
_entity.id
_entity.type
_entity.pdbx_description
1 polymer ?
#
loop_
_entity_poly.entity_id
_entity_poly.type
_entity_poly.pdbx_seq_one_letter_code
_entity_poly.pdbx_strand_id
1 'polypeptide(L)' 'TTHRQLSPEQKVAAGAGDNVVRLSIGIEDAADIIADLDQALTKAVG' A
#
# COMPACT_ATOMS: atom_id res chain seq x y z
N THR A 1 -7.80 -0.93 8.29
CA THR A 1 -6.41 -0.53 8.58
C THR A 1 -6.30 -0.13 10.04
N THR A 2 -5.10 -0.10 10.60
CA THR A 2 -4.84 0.31 12.01
C THR A 2 -5.38 1.70 12.36
N HIS A 3 -5.73 2.51 11.37
CA HIS A 3 -6.22 3.89 11.51
C HIS A 3 -7.75 4.05 11.34
N ARG A 4 -8.54 2.97 11.42
CA ARG A 4 -10.00 3.04 11.22
C ARG A 4 -10.75 3.95 12.21
N GLN A 5 -10.18 4.18 13.40
CA GLN A 5 -10.79 5.00 14.45
C GLN A 5 -10.47 6.51 14.33
N LEU A 6 -9.56 6.89 13.42
CA LEU A 6 -9.18 8.29 13.21
C LEU A 6 -10.18 9.00 12.28
N SER A 7 -10.40 10.30 12.52
CA SER A 7 -11.11 11.16 11.58
C SER A 7 -10.36 11.23 10.24
N PRO A 8 -11.01 11.66 9.13
CA PRO A 8 -10.33 11.79 7.84
C PRO A 8 -9.08 12.69 7.90
N GLU A 9 -9.17 13.82 8.61
CA GLU A 9 -8.07 14.77 8.81
C GLU A 9 -6.90 14.13 9.58
N GLN A 10 -7.21 13.35 10.62
CA GLN A 10 -6.21 12.63 11.42
C GLN A 10 -5.55 11.50 10.63
N LYS A 11 -6.27 10.81 9.75
CA LYS A 11 -5.70 9.80 8.86
C LYS A 11 -4.71 10.41 7.89
N VAL A 12 -5.05 11.55 7.29
CA VAL A 12 -4.14 12.27 6.39
C VAL A 12 -2.89 12.73 7.14
N ALA A 13 -3.05 13.33 8.32
CA ALA A 13 -1.92 13.76 9.15
C ALA A 13 -1.01 12.61 9.59
N ALA A 14 -1.57 11.41 9.81
CA ALA A 14 -0.82 10.21 10.16
C ALA A 14 -0.18 9.50 8.95
N GLY A 15 -0.32 10.03 7.73
CA GLY A 15 0.17 9.40 6.50
C GLY A 15 -0.61 8.14 6.12
N ALA A 16 -1.83 7.96 6.62
CA ALA A 16 -2.73 6.83 6.37
C ALA A 16 -4.02 7.27 5.66
N GLY A 17 -3.90 8.28 4.78
CA GLY A 17 -5.00 8.77 3.95
C GLY A 17 -5.57 7.68 3.04
N ASP A 18 -6.73 7.95 2.44
CA ASP A 18 -7.53 6.91 1.78
C ASP A 18 -6.84 6.25 0.57
N ASN A 19 -5.90 6.95 -0.08
CA ASN A 19 -5.12 6.42 -1.21
C ASN A 19 -3.77 5.81 -0.79
N VAL A 20 -3.50 5.66 0.51
CA VAL A 20 -2.24 5.09 1.00
C VAL A 20 -2.36 3.59 1.14
N VAL A 21 -1.49 2.87 0.42
CA VAL A 21 -1.30 1.43 0.58
C VAL A 21 -0.03 1.18 1.38
N ARG A 22 -0.13 0.43 2.47
CA ARG A 22 1.03 0.00 3.26
C ARG A 22 1.39 -1.43 2.89
N LEU A 23 2.62 -1.64 2.42
CA LEU A 23 3.16 -2.95 2.11
C LEU A 23 4.10 -3.40 3.22
N SER A 24 3.98 -4.65 3.65
CA SER A 24 4.95 -5.32 4.50
C SER A 24 5.83 -6.18 3.61
N ILE A 25 7.09 -5.78 3.41
CA ILE A 25 8.04 -6.52 2.59
C ILE A 25 8.71 -7.59 3.47
N GLY A 26 8.71 -8.85 3.03
CA GLY A 26 9.38 -9.94 3.71
C GLY A 26 10.85 -10.07 3.31
N ILE A 27 11.33 -11.31 3.23
CA ILE A 27 12.72 -11.66 2.90
C ILE A 27 12.82 -12.42 1.56
N GLU A 28 11.78 -12.34 0.74
CA GLU A 28 11.70 -12.93 -0.58
C GLU A 28 12.74 -12.32 -1.55
N ASP A 29 12.90 -12.93 -2.71
CA ASP A 29 13.74 -12.36 -3.76
C ASP A 29 13.16 -11.02 -4.24
N ALA A 30 14.02 -10.02 -4.39
CA ALA A 30 13.61 -8.69 -4.81
C ALA A 30 13.00 -8.69 -6.21
N ALA A 31 13.49 -9.53 -7.13
CA ALA A 31 12.97 -9.63 -8.48
C ALA A 31 11.53 -10.17 -8.51
N ASP A 32 11.23 -11.13 -7.64
CA ASP A 32 9.88 -11.69 -7.52
C ASP A 32 8.90 -10.65 -6.96
N ILE A 33 9.30 -9.92 -5.91
CA ILE A 33 8.49 -8.83 -5.35
C ILE A 33 8.20 -7.74 -6.40
N ILE A 34 9.21 -7.36 -7.19
CA ILE A 34 9.05 -6.36 -8.25
C ILE A 34 8.09 -6.88 -9.33
N ALA A 35 8.26 -8.11 -9.79
CA ALA A 35 7.42 -8.70 -10.83
C ALA A 35 5.95 -8.80 -10.39
N ASP A 36 5.69 -9.17 -9.13
CA ASP A 36 4.34 -9.24 -8.57
C ASP A 36 3.69 -7.86 -8.49
N LEU A 37 4.42 -6.84 -8.05
CA LEU A 37 3.92 -5.47 -7.99
C LEU A 37 3.65 -4.90 -9.38
N ASP A 38 4.55 -5.12 -10.35
CA ASP A 38 4.37 -4.67 -11.73
C ASP A 38 3.13 -5.31 -12.37
N GLN A 39 2.93 -6.62 -12.16
CA GLN A 39 1.74 -7.31 -12.64
C GLN A 39 0.46 -6.75 -12.00
N ALA A 40 0.46 -6.54 -10.68
CA ALA A 40 -0.70 -6.04 -9.95
C ALA A 40 -1.05 -4.59 -10.35
N LEU A 41 -0.04 -3.73 -10.47
CA LEU A 41 -0.23 -2.35 -10.91
C LEU A 41 -0.76 -2.30 -12.34
N THR A 42 -0.19 -3.08 -13.26
CA THR A 42 -0.67 -3.17 -14.66
C THR A 42 -2.15 -3.56 -14.73
N LYS A 43 -2.58 -4.52 -13.90
CA LYS A 43 -4.00 -4.91 -13.81
C LYS A 43 -4.90 -3.83 -13.21
N ALA A 44 -4.37 -2.96 -12.35
CA ALA A 44 -5.14 -1.91 -11.68
C ALA A 44 -5.30 -0.65 -12.53
N VAL A 45 -4.36 -0.37 -13.46
CA VAL A 45 -4.45 0.77 -14.40
C VAL A 45 -5.03 0.41 -15.77
N GLY A 46 -5.15 -0.88 -16.11
CA GLY A 46 -5.81 -1.36 -17.34
C GLY A 46 -7.33 -1.44 -17.19
#